data_AF-A0A915Y439-F1
#
_entry.id   AF-A0A915Y439-F1
#
_cell.length_a   1.000
_cell.length_b   1.000
_cell.length_c   1.000
_cell.angle_alpha   90.00
_cell.angle_beta   90.00
_cell.angle_gamma   90.00
#
_symmetry.space_group_name_H-M   'P 1'
#
loop_
_entity.id
_entity.type
_entity.pdbx_description
1 polymer ?
#
loop_
_entity_poly.entity_id
_entity_poly.type
_entity_poly.pdbx_seq_one_letter_code
_entity_poly.pdbx_strand_id
1 'polypeptide(L)'
;MNPEQLRQSARSKWLAYYQENRHWIVRLAIWSTYRGQRRPSSSFILAVLTTLEPRLLDALPVIVELTNDPDRIISALGLNFNPDEELANRDNPPQLPPEPRLLPPQPFVSNRAEEHSEEAAQTHQT
;
A
#
# COMPACT_ATOMS: atom_id res chain seq x y z
N MET A 1 -14.12 24.74 -10.35
CA MET A 1 -13.61 23.35 -10.30
C MET A 1 -12.91 23.13 -8.97
N ASN A 2 -13.25 22.08 -8.21
CA ASN A 2 -12.52 21.76 -6.98
C ASN A 2 -11.30 20.87 -7.36
N PRO A 3 -10.05 21.34 -7.17
CA PRO A 3 -8.88 20.60 -7.60
C PRO A 3 -8.74 19.25 -6.88
N GLU A 4 -9.18 19.16 -5.63
CA GLU A 4 -9.10 17.92 -4.86
C GLU A 4 -10.04 16.85 -5.41
N GLN A 5 -11.26 17.26 -5.79
CA GLN A 5 -12.22 16.37 -6.45
C GLN A 5 -11.69 15.89 -7.81
N LEU A 6 -10.97 16.73 -8.56
CA LEU A 6 -10.35 16.33 -9.81
C LEU A 6 -9.28 15.26 -9.57
N ARG A 7 -8.38 15.45 -8.60
CA ARG A 7 -7.33 14.48 -8.27
C ARG A 7 -7.91 13.14 -7.83
N GLN A 8 -8.90 13.17 -6.93
CA GLN A 8 -9.59 11.97 -6.45
C GLN A 8 -10.28 11.22 -7.60
N SER A 9 -10.98 11.95 -8.48
CA SER A 9 -11.65 11.37 -9.65
C SER A 9 -10.65 10.75 -10.62
N ALA A 10 -9.59 11.49 -10.97
CA ALA A 10 -8.55 11.04 -11.87
C ALA A 10 -7.85 9.77 -11.34
N ARG A 11 -7.53 9.74 -10.04
CA ARG A 11 -6.91 8.57 -9.38
C ARG A 11 -7.79 7.34 -9.46
N SER A 12 -9.05 7.45 -9.05
CA SER A 12 -9.99 6.32 -9.09
C SER A 12 -10.18 5.78 -10.51
N LYS A 13 -10.35 6.68 -11.50
CA LYS A 13 -10.53 6.30 -12.91
C LYS A 13 -9.29 5.67 -13.51
N TRP A 14 -8.11 6.23 -13.23
CA TRP A 14 -6.84 5.66 -13.69
C TRP A 14 -6.61 4.25 -13.14
N LEU A 15 -6.84 4.03 -11.85
CA LEU A 15 -6.68 2.71 -11.24
C LEU A 15 -7.68 1.69 -11.81
N ALA A 16 -8.93 2.07 -11.99
CA ALA A 16 -9.94 1.20 -12.60
C ALA A 16 -9.55 0.81 -14.04
N TYR A 17 -9.17 1.80 -14.86
CA TYR A 17 -8.70 1.56 -16.21
C TYR A 17 -7.47 0.64 -16.23
N TYR A 18 -6.47 0.92 -15.39
CA TYR A 18 -5.26 0.10 -15.31
C TYR A 18 -5.60 -1.34 -14.91
N GLN A 19 -6.49 -1.55 -13.94
CA GLN A 19 -6.91 -2.89 -13.50
C GLN A 19 -7.55 -3.69 -14.63
N GLU A 20 -8.49 -3.11 -15.37
CA GLU A 20 -9.18 -3.76 -16.50
C GLU A 20 -8.20 -4.07 -17.65
N ASN A 21 -7.27 -3.16 -17.91
CA ASN A 21 -6.38 -3.19 -19.08
C ASN A 21 -4.98 -3.73 -18.77
N ARG A 22 -4.74 -4.16 -17.53
CA ARG A 22 -3.43 -4.56 -17.01
C ARG A 22 -2.71 -5.56 -17.92
N HIS A 23 -3.45 -6.53 -18.42
CA HIS A 23 -2.91 -7.64 -19.20
C HIS A 23 -2.20 -7.22 -20.49
N TRP A 24 -2.63 -6.15 -21.16
CA TRP A 24 -1.96 -5.65 -22.37
C TRP A 24 -1.02 -4.49 -22.06
N ILE A 25 -1.33 -3.64 -21.07
CA ILE A 25 -0.43 -2.55 -20.64
C ILE A 25 0.92 -3.13 -20.22
N VAL A 26 0.91 -4.25 -19.48
CA VAL A 26 2.14 -4.93 -19.05
C VAL A 26 2.94 -5.46 -20.24
N ARG A 27 2.27 -5.94 -21.29
CA ARG A 27 2.91 -6.48 -22.50
C ARG A 27 3.49 -5.40 -23.40
N LEU A 28 2.85 -4.23 -23.47
CA LEU A 28 3.38 -3.09 -24.22
C LEU A 28 4.66 -2.51 -23.61
N ALA A 29 4.96 -2.83 -22.34
CA ALA A 29 6.19 -2.44 -21.65
C ALA A 29 6.46 -0.92 -21.66
N ILE A 30 5.40 -0.11 -21.64
CA ILE A 30 5.42 1.37 -21.66
C ILE A 30 5.82 1.99 -20.30
N TRP A 31 6.77 1.37 -19.62
CA TRP A 31 7.14 1.68 -18.25
C TRP A 31 8.10 2.87 -18.18
N SER A 32 8.00 3.61 -17.08
CA SER A 32 8.93 4.63 -16.64
C SER A 32 9.16 4.48 -15.12
N THR A 33 10.25 5.06 -14.64
CA THR A 33 10.58 5.10 -13.22
C THR A 33 10.64 6.55 -12.79
N TYR A 34 9.83 6.91 -11.79
CA TYR A 34 9.84 8.26 -11.26
C TYR A 34 9.84 8.23 -9.74
N ARG A 35 10.82 8.92 -9.13
CA ARG A 35 11.09 8.88 -7.67
C ARG A 35 11.16 7.45 -7.10
N GLY A 36 11.75 6.52 -7.87
CA GLY A 36 11.91 5.11 -7.47
C GLY A 36 10.67 4.24 -7.65
N GLN A 37 9.55 4.80 -8.10
CA GLN A 37 8.30 4.07 -8.34
C GLN A 37 8.15 3.70 -9.81
N ARG A 38 7.85 2.43 -10.09
CA ARG A 38 7.55 1.95 -11.45
C ARG A 38 6.12 2.32 -11.82
N ARG A 39 5.93 3.04 -12.92
CA ARG A 39 4.59 3.35 -13.46
C ARG A 39 4.61 3.45 -14.99
N PRO A 40 3.45 3.38 -15.68
CA PRO A 40 3.39 3.71 -17.09
C PRO A 40 3.89 5.13 -17.38
N SER A 41 4.34 5.38 -18.61
CA SER A 41 4.86 6.69 -19.03
C SER A 41 3.84 7.82 -18.81
N SER A 42 4.32 9.01 -18.46
CA SER A 42 3.43 10.14 -18.18
C SER A 42 2.56 10.53 -19.36
N SER A 43 3.09 10.47 -20.59
CA SER A 43 2.32 10.72 -21.80
C SER A 43 1.16 9.73 -21.96
N PHE A 44 1.39 8.45 -21.66
CA PHE A 44 0.32 7.45 -21.71
C PHE A 44 -0.75 7.70 -20.65
N ILE A 45 -0.33 7.96 -19.40
CA ILE A 45 -1.27 8.27 -18.32
C ILE A 45 -2.11 9.51 -18.68
N LEU A 46 -1.49 10.57 -19.18
CA LEU A 46 -2.20 11.79 -19.60
C LEU A 46 -3.20 11.52 -20.73
N ALA A 47 -2.80 10.81 -21.78
CA ALA A 47 -3.67 10.50 -22.92
C ALA A 47 -4.90 9.66 -22.51
N VAL A 48 -4.70 8.70 -21.60
CA VAL A 48 -5.81 7.93 -21.05
C VAL A 48 -6.71 8.83 -20.19
N LEU A 49 -6.12 9.62 -19.28
CA LEU A 49 -6.88 10.49 -18.37
C LEU A 49 -7.70 11.56 -19.09
N THR A 50 -7.21 12.13 -20.19
CA THR A 50 -8.00 13.09 -20.98
C THR A 50 -9.27 12.47 -21.55
N THR A 51 -9.28 11.14 -21.75
CA THR A 51 -10.46 10.39 -22.20
C THR A 51 -11.38 10.05 -21.02
N LEU A 52 -10.82 9.70 -19.86
CA LEU A 52 -11.60 9.28 -18.69
C LEU A 52 -12.15 10.45 -17.87
N GLU A 53 -11.45 11.58 -17.84
CA GLU A 53 -11.76 12.76 -17.04
C GLU A 53 -11.80 14.01 -17.93
N PRO A 54 -12.96 14.32 -18.55
CA PRO A 54 -13.09 15.47 -19.46
C PRO A 54 -12.74 16.81 -18.81
N ARG A 55 -12.97 16.96 -17.49
CA ARG A 55 -12.60 18.18 -16.74
C ARG A 55 -11.09 18.44 -16.72
N LEU A 56 -10.27 17.43 -16.99
CA LEU A 56 -8.83 17.61 -17.15
C LEU A 56 -8.51 18.42 -18.42
N LEU A 57 -9.30 18.28 -19.49
CA LEU A 57 -9.10 19.04 -20.73
C LEU A 57 -9.29 20.54 -20.54
N ASP A 58 -10.20 20.95 -19.64
CA ASP A 58 -10.39 22.37 -19.32
C ASP A 58 -9.19 22.96 -18.57
N ALA A 59 -8.46 22.14 -17.81
CA ALA A 59 -7.33 22.57 -16.99
C ALA A 59 -5.98 22.47 -17.71
N LEU A 60 -5.83 21.53 -18.64
CA LEU A 60 -4.57 21.25 -19.32
C LEU A 60 -3.95 22.45 -20.04
N PRO A 61 -4.69 23.32 -20.76
CA PRO A 61 -4.11 24.49 -21.42
C PRO A 61 -3.33 25.38 -20.44
N VAL A 62 -3.93 25.69 -19.29
CA VAL A 62 -3.30 26.50 -18.24
C VAL A 62 -2.10 25.76 -17.61
N ILE A 63 -2.21 24.45 -17.38
CA ILE A 63 -1.12 23.66 -16.80
C ILE A 63 0.09 23.63 -17.72
N VAL A 64 -0.11 23.45 -19.04
CA VAL A 64 0.98 23.36 -20.01
C VAL A 64 1.68 24.70 -20.20
N GLU A 65 0.97 25.83 -20.05
CA GLU A 65 1.59 27.15 -19.99
C GLU A 65 2.50 27.33 -18.76
N LEU A 66 2.19 26.65 -17.64
CA LEU A 66 2.98 26.71 -16.40
C LEU A 66 4.14 25.70 -16.36
N THR A 67 3.99 24.54 -17.01
CA THR A 67 4.99 23.46 -17.00
C THR A 67 4.95 22.64 -18.30
N ASN A 68 6.12 22.45 -18.91
CA ASN A 68 6.28 21.57 -20.07
C ASN A 68 6.67 20.13 -19.71
N ASP A 69 6.79 19.82 -18.41
CA ASP A 69 7.20 18.50 -17.90
C ASP A 69 5.96 17.63 -17.57
N PRO A 70 5.69 16.56 -18.36
CA PRO A 70 4.56 15.66 -18.11
C PRO A 70 4.64 14.95 -16.76
N ASP A 71 5.83 14.64 -16.24
CA ASP A 71 6.00 13.98 -14.96
C ASP A 71 5.59 14.89 -13.80
N ARG A 72 5.84 16.20 -13.92
CA ARG A 72 5.32 17.20 -12.96
C ARG A 72 3.80 17.26 -12.98
N ILE A 73 3.18 17.19 -14.16
CA ILE A 73 1.72 17.19 -14.28
C ILE A 73 1.13 15.95 -13.59
N ILE A 74 1.67 14.76 -13.88
CA ILE A 74 1.23 13.51 -13.23
C ILE A 74 1.46 13.55 -11.71
N SER A 75 2.58 14.11 -11.27
CA SER A 75 2.87 14.30 -9.84
C SER A 75 1.85 15.23 -9.18
N ALA A 76 1.50 16.35 -9.82
CA ALA A 76 0.51 17.32 -9.32
C ALA A 76 -0.92 16.74 -9.26
N LEU A 77 -1.22 15.78 -10.13
CA LEU A 77 -2.47 15.01 -10.10
C LEU A 77 -2.49 13.94 -8.99
N GLY A 78 -1.38 13.70 -8.29
CA GLY A 78 -1.28 12.67 -7.24
C GLY A 78 -1.21 11.24 -7.79
N LEU A 79 -0.73 11.09 -9.03
CA LEU A 79 -0.71 9.83 -9.77
C LEU A 79 0.69 9.22 -9.90
N ASN A 80 1.65 9.73 -9.12
CA ASN A 80 3.02 9.23 -9.09
C ASN A 80 3.17 8.06 -8.10
N PHE A 81 2.57 6.93 -8.42
CA PHE A 81 2.63 5.70 -7.63
C PHE A 81 2.74 4.48 -8.54
N ASN A 82 3.14 3.34 -7.98
CA ASN A 82 3.08 2.07 -8.68
C ASN A 82 1.64 1.53 -8.68
N PRO A 83 0.98 1.42 -9.85
CA PRO A 83 -0.42 1.00 -9.91
C PRO A 83 -0.61 -0.46 -9.49
N ASP A 84 0.40 -1.32 -9.63
CA ASP A 84 0.32 -2.71 -9.16
C ASP A 84 0.30 -2.77 -7.63
N GLU A 85 1.16 -1.98 -6.97
CA GLU A 85 1.22 -1.91 -5.51
C GLU A 85 -0.05 -1.29 -4.92
N GLU A 86 -0.58 -0.23 -5.55
CA GLU A 86 -1.84 0.39 -5.14
C GLU A 86 -3.03 -0.57 -5.26
N LEU A 87 -3.10 -1.36 -6.34
CA LEU A 87 -4.14 -2.38 -6.48
C LEU A 87 -3.97 -3.49 -5.44
N ALA A 88 -2.76 -3.98 -5.22
CA ALA A 88 -2.49 -5.00 -4.20
C ALA A 88 -2.87 -4.54 -2.78
N ASN A 89 -2.59 -3.28 -2.43
CA ASN A 89 -2.94 -2.69 -1.15
C ASN A 89 -4.46 -2.47 -0.98
N ARG A 90 -5.19 -2.28 -2.09
CA ARG A 90 -6.66 -2.22 -2.07
C ARG A 90 -7.29 -3.60 -1.85
N ASP A 91 -6.71 -4.64 -2.45
CA ASP A 91 -7.19 -6.01 -2.33
C ASP A 91 -6.79 -6.65 -0.99
N ASN A 92 -5.67 -6.22 -0.41
CA ASN A 92 -5.17 -6.69 0.88
C ASN A 92 -4.68 -5.51 1.74
N PRO A 93 -5.57 -4.87 2.52
CA PRO A 93 -5.17 -3.77 3.40
C PRO A 93 -4.15 -4.27 4.42
N PRO A 94 -3.19 -3.42 4.87
CA PRO A 94 -2.18 -3.82 5.84
C PRO A 94 -2.89 -4.33 7.10
N GLN A 95 -2.66 -5.60 7.44
CA GLN A 95 -3.12 -6.11 8.73
C GLN A 95 -2.44 -5.29 9.81
N LEU A 96 -3.22 -4.56 10.61
CA LEU A 96 -2.73 -3.89 11.81
C LEU A 96 -1.93 -4.91 12.63
N PRO A 97 -0.76 -4.54 13.19
CA PRO A 97 -0.03 -5.42 14.09
C PRO A 97 -1.01 -5.93 15.17
N PRO A 98 -1.00 -7.23 15.49
CA PRO A 98 -1.83 -7.72 16.59
C PRO A 98 -1.48 -6.91 17.83
N GLU A 99 -2.49 -6.36 18.52
CA GLU A 99 -2.30 -5.67 19.79
C GLU A 99 -1.39 -6.52 20.69
N PRO A 100 -0.37 -5.93 21.35
CA PRO A 100 0.49 -6.69 22.24
C PRO A 100 -0.39 -7.27 23.34
N ARG A 101 -0.63 -8.59 23.27
CA ARG A 101 -1.37 -9.32 24.29
C ARG A 101 -0.60 -9.17 25.60
N LEU A 102 -1.12 -8.36 26.51
CA LEU A 102 -0.63 -8.30 27.88
C LEU A 102 -0.77 -9.71 28.46
N LEU A 103 0.37 -10.39 28.66
CA LEU A 103 0.37 -11.71 29.26
C LEU A 103 -0.22 -11.59 30.67
N PRO A 104 -1.13 -12.51 31.07
CA PRO A 104 -1.61 -12.51 32.44
C PRO A 104 -0.41 -12.71 33.39
N PRO A 105 -0.40 -12.03 34.56
CA PRO A 105 0.69 -12.17 35.51
C PRO A 105 0.85 -13.63 35.93
N GLN A 106 2.09 -14.13 35.86
CA GLN A 106 2.43 -15.49 36.26
C GLN A 106 2.16 -15.67 37.76
N PRO A 107 1.44 -16.72 38.18
CA PRO A 107 1.26 -17.01 39.59
C PRO A 107 2.61 -17.38 40.23
N PHE A 108 2.94 -16.71 41.32
CA PHE A 108 4.13 -17.01 42.13
C PHE A 108 3.95 -18.38 42.79
N VAL A 109 4.73 -19.38 42.36
CA VAL A 109 4.76 -20.70 42.99
C VAL A 109 5.87 -20.70 44.05
N SER A 110 5.51 -20.94 45.31
CA SER A 110 6.44 -21.02 46.44
C SER A 110 6.85 -22.47 46.68
N ASN A 111 8.10 -22.82 46.36
CA ASN A 111 8.64 -24.17 46.45
C ASN A 111 9.03 -24.57 47.90
N ARG A 112 8.11 -24.42 48.87
CA ARG A 112 8.41 -24.75 50.29
C ARG A 112 7.86 -26.10 50.76
N ALA A 113 7.11 -26.82 49.93
CA ALA A 113 6.41 -28.03 50.36
C ALA A 113 7.13 -29.36 50.03
N GLU A 114 8.20 -29.36 49.24
CA GLU A 114 8.77 -30.62 48.72
C GLU A 114 9.88 -31.25 49.59
N GLU A 115 10.46 -30.54 50.57
CA GLU A 115 11.62 -31.08 51.34
C GLU A 115 11.28 -32.17 52.37
N HIS A 116 10.01 -32.45 52.71
CA HIS A 116 9.70 -33.34 53.83
C HIS A 116 9.39 -34.80 53.47
N SER A 117 9.48 -35.19 52.19
CA SER A 117 9.02 -36.52 51.74
C SER A 117 10.14 -37.50 51.36
N GLU A 118 11.40 -37.05 51.26
CA GLU A 118 12.50 -37.90 50.74
C GLU A 118 13.29 -38.68 51.82
N GLU A 119 13.11 -38.39 53.11
CA GLU A 119 13.96 -39.01 54.17
C GLU A 119 13.47 -40.38 54.68
N ALA A 120 12.29 -40.86 54.27
CA ALA A 120 11.69 -42.08 54.84
C ALA A 120 11.91 -43.38 54.03
N ALA A 121 12.54 -43.34 52.86
CA ALA A 121 12.59 -44.49 51.94
C ALA A 121 13.97 -45.19 51.83
N GLN A 122 14.99 -44.78 52.60
CA GLN A 122 16.33 -45.37 52.57
C GLN A 122 16.70 -46.05 53.89
N THR A 123 15.93 -47.06 54.31
CA THR A 123 16.45 -48.07 55.26
C THR A 123 15.59 -49.33 55.13
N HIS A 124 16.08 -50.32 54.40
CA HIS A 124 15.86 -51.78 54.57
C HIS A 124 16.30 -52.53 53.29
N GLN A 125 17.61 -52.74 53.15
CA GLN A 125 18.15 -53.86 52.37
C GLN A 125 19.55 -54.19 52.90
N THR A 126 19.63 -55.09 53.89
CA THR A 126 20.77 -55.97 54.15
C THR A 126 20.25 -57.23 54.83
#